data_AF-A0A957RGC9-F1
#
_entry.id   AF-A0A957RGC9-F1
#
_cell.length_a   1.000
_cell.length_b   1.000
_cell.length_c   1.000
_cell.angle_alpha   90.00
_cell.angle_beta   90.00
_cell.angle_gamma   90.00
#
_symmetry.space_group_name_H-M   'P 1'
#
loop_
_entity.id
_entity.type
_entity.pdbx_description
1 polymer ?
#
loop_
_entity_poly.entity_id
_entity_poly.type
_entity_poly.pdbx_seq_one_letter_code
_entity_poly.pdbx_strand_id
1 'polypeptide(L)'
;MYRLEDSGTKFIDPRTEQFVLCDRNMADIAKSYGCTAQPGLTDTINYDYPFNSSTITIGVESDVHQVPTVNQPGGIPFNRNVQLGYLHNVVTQELGVQIKGSDTLPDDGYVPHSAIEAQAIASRTFIYHRDHYRDQYGGVIDNSNAYQVFIPYTYDLLDANSREDVDLGIAQRFYMTESVSSYPLDAQYGADNDGDTTTGNPTLIGSINYLSSVQDPISAHQGTDFGTDRGGMASRGARRWSYGHQSWTPTEGGDFWSVQWNDAFKILTHYYTGIQIRDADAPSAETPEIPDYRWVPLEIQASALACVGKYTSLTVRLQNSGTEKWPNQSVIVNITHTGTDPVVAAAAGAIDSTIDGEILPGDDVEIELTIQPLTAGINHYYIDLYSNDAGGLFSHQLPAWPRYELWEIPAIECPTAAEGTFLPIIIQDIAVQ
;
A
#
# COMPACT_ATOMS: atom_id res chain seq x y z
N MET A 1 -1.20 15.02 33.17
CA MET A 1 0.14 14.50 33.57
C MET A 1 0.00 12.99 33.69
N TYR A 2 0.37 12.27 32.63
CA TYR A 2 0.34 10.81 32.59
C TYR A 2 1.53 10.29 33.40
N ARG A 3 1.28 9.44 34.39
CA ARG A 3 2.32 8.90 35.26
C ARG A 3 2.72 7.53 34.73
N LEU A 4 4.00 7.37 34.38
CA LEU A 4 4.61 6.04 34.32
C LEU A 4 4.53 5.46 35.74
N GLU A 5 3.86 4.33 35.92
CA GLU A 5 4.07 3.55 37.15
C GLU A 5 5.54 3.09 37.18
N ASP A 6 6.12 2.98 38.38
CA ASP A 6 7.50 2.51 38.61
C ASP A 6 7.75 1.07 38.09
N SER A 7 6.68 0.40 37.62
CA SER A 7 6.67 -0.92 36.97
C SER A 7 6.94 -0.89 35.46
N GLY A 8 6.92 0.29 34.82
CA GLY A 8 7.17 0.43 33.38
C GLY A 8 5.99 0.06 32.47
N THR A 9 4.80 -0.21 33.01
CA THR A 9 3.64 -0.65 32.22
C THR A 9 2.46 0.32 32.35
N LYS A 10 2.11 0.96 31.21
CA LYS A 10 0.83 1.61 30.83
C LYS A 10 0.71 3.14 30.96
N PHE A 11 0.14 3.74 29.91
CA PHE A 11 -0.37 5.11 29.89
C PHE A 11 -1.87 5.08 30.25
N ILE A 12 -2.26 5.63 31.39
CA ILE A 12 -3.66 5.69 31.85
C ILE A 12 -4.02 7.15 32.10
N ASP A 13 -5.15 7.65 31.56
CA ASP A 13 -5.65 8.97 31.98
C ASP A 13 -6.09 8.85 33.46
N PRO A 14 -5.45 9.58 34.39
CA PRO A 14 -5.72 9.44 35.82
C PRO A 14 -7.12 9.91 36.25
N ARG A 15 -7.91 10.51 35.35
CA ARG A 15 -9.28 10.97 35.64
C ARG A 15 -10.34 9.95 35.22
N THR A 16 -10.05 9.13 34.23
CA THR A 16 -11.02 8.21 33.63
C THR A 16 -10.64 6.74 33.80
N GLU A 17 -9.40 6.45 34.21
CA GLU A 17 -8.83 5.09 34.24
C GLU A 17 -8.87 4.38 32.88
N GLN A 18 -9.15 5.12 31.81
CA GLN A 18 -9.20 4.59 30.44
C GLN A 18 -7.87 4.81 29.72
N PHE A 19 -7.59 3.89 28.80
CA PHE A 19 -6.49 4.02 27.86
C PHE A 19 -6.87 5.08 26.82
N VAL A 20 -6.20 6.23 26.83
CA VAL A 20 -6.45 7.30 25.86
C VAL A 20 -5.20 7.45 25.03
N LEU A 21 -5.18 6.81 23.86
CA LEU A 21 -4.12 7.04 22.87
C LEU A 21 -4.45 8.19 21.93
N CYS A 22 -5.73 8.42 21.61
CA CYS A 22 -6.25 9.60 20.90
C CYS A 22 -7.71 9.82 21.43
N ASP A 23 -8.07 11.02 21.93
CA ASP A 23 -9.37 11.27 22.60
C ASP A 23 -10.57 11.21 21.63
N ARG A 24 -11.54 10.33 21.92
CA ARG A 24 -12.77 10.11 21.14
C ARG A 24 -13.70 11.33 21.11
N ASN A 25 -13.55 12.29 22.02
CA ASN A 25 -14.32 13.55 21.99
C ASN A 25 -13.84 14.53 20.92
N MET A 26 -12.80 14.20 20.16
CA MET A 26 -12.38 14.91 18.96
C MET A 26 -12.86 14.20 17.68
N ALA A 27 -14.13 13.80 17.63
CA ALA A 27 -14.72 13.06 16.53
C ALA A 27 -14.59 13.74 15.15
N ASP A 28 -14.29 15.03 15.08
CA ASP A 28 -14.04 15.74 13.82
C ASP A 28 -12.54 15.81 13.43
N ILE A 29 -11.63 15.62 14.40
CA ILE A 29 -10.17 15.61 14.18
C ILE A 29 -9.69 14.16 13.97
N ALA A 30 -10.17 13.19 14.75
CA ALA A 30 -9.80 11.77 14.58
C ALA A 30 -10.35 11.13 13.29
N LYS A 31 -11.47 11.65 12.74
CA LYS A 31 -11.94 11.27 11.40
C LYS A 31 -10.98 11.71 10.30
N SER A 32 -10.35 12.86 10.50
CA SER A 32 -9.48 13.51 9.52
C SER A 32 -8.02 13.03 9.60
N TYR A 33 -7.59 12.50 10.75
CA TYR A 33 -6.17 12.22 11.00
C TYR A 33 -5.98 10.87 11.70
N GLY A 34 -5.20 9.98 11.10
CA GLY A 34 -4.37 9.04 11.85
C GLY A 34 -3.47 9.84 12.79
N CYS A 35 -2.94 9.25 13.86
CA CYS A 35 -2.20 10.05 14.85
C CYS A 35 -0.82 10.56 14.33
N THR A 36 -0.65 10.73 13.01
CA THR A 36 0.48 11.32 12.27
C THR A 36 0.09 12.57 11.46
N ALA A 37 1.04 13.51 11.44
CA ALA A 37 1.22 14.67 10.56
C ALA A 37 0.12 15.75 10.51
N GLN A 38 0.44 16.93 11.06
CA GLN A 38 -0.03 18.20 10.51
C GLN A 38 1.10 19.24 10.60
N PRO A 39 1.61 19.76 9.47
CA PRO A 39 2.40 20.98 9.45
C PRO A 39 1.55 22.12 8.90
N GLY A 40 0.89 22.90 9.77
CA GLY A 40 0.07 24.02 9.31
C GLY A 40 -0.71 24.77 10.39
N LEU A 41 -0.95 24.18 11.56
CA LEU A 41 -1.38 24.95 12.71
C LEU A 41 -0.19 25.75 13.25
N THR A 42 -0.23 27.06 13.07
CA THR A 42 0.67 28.01 13.74
C THR A 42 0.57 27.95 15.26
N ASP A 43 -0.48 27.33 15.76
CA ASP A 43 -0.54 26.83 17.13
C ASP A 43 0.00 25.40 17.12
N THR A 44 1.30 25.27 17.41
CA THR A 44 1.87 24.01 17.86
C THR A 44 1.05 23.58 19.09
N ILE A 45 0.06 22.72 18.91
CA ILE A 45 -0.54 22.02 20.04
C ILE A 45 0.56 21.06 20.48
N ASN A 46 1.43 21.55 21.36
CA ASN A 46 2.32 20.72 22.16
C ASN A 46 1.41 19.83 22.99
N TYR A 47 1.11 18.64 22.49
CA TYR A 47 0.71 17.57 23.37
C TYR A 47 1.87 17.41 24.35
N ASP A 48 1.60 17.63 25.65
CA ASP A 48 2.52 17.27 26.74
C ASP A 48 2.63 15.75 26.77
N TYR A 49 3.29 15.22 25.75
CA TYR A 49 3.81 13.88 25.73
C TYR A 49 4.88 13.83 26.82
N PRO A 50 4.89 12.82 27.71
CA PRO A 50 5.87 12.74 28.79
C PRO A 50 7.34 12.66 28.31
N PHE A 51 7.57 12.63 26.99
CA PHE A 51 8.88 12.64 26.35
C PHE A 51 9.27 13.97 25.67
N ASN A 52 8.48 15.06 25.79
CA ASN A 52 8.82 16.35 25.17
C ASN A 52 10.16 16.96 25.64
N SER A 53 10.74 16.42 26.72
CA SER A 53 12.03 16.83 27.29
C SER A 53 13.13 15.77 27.16
N SER A 54 12.82 14.58 26.64
CA SER A 54 13.75 13.46 26.50
C SER A 54 13.73 12.92 25.07
N THR A 55 14.62 13.44 24.24
CA THR A 55 14.86 12.90 22.90
C THR A 55 15.28 11.43 23.01
N ILE A 56 14.39 10.52 22.61
CA ILE A 56 14.76 9.11 22.43
C ILE A 56 15.56 9.05 21.14
N THR A 57 16.87 8.85 21.24
CA THR A 57 17.71 8.62 20.05
C THR A 57 17.63 7.16 19.69
N ILE A 58 17.02 6.86 18.54
CA ILE A 58 17.01 5.53 17.96
C ILE A 58 18.24 5.46 17.05
N GLY A 59 19.16 4.53 17.35
CA GLY A 59 20.24 4.24 16.41
C GLY A 59 19.62 3.68 15.12
N VAL A 60 20.22 3.98 13.98
CA VAL A 60 19.84 3.39 12.71
C VAL A 60 20.96 2.47 12.21
N GLU A 61 20.56 1.48 11.41
CA GLU A 61 21.44 0.58 10.66
C GLU A 61 22.42 1.36 9.77
N SER A 62 23.71 1.31 10.12
CA SER A 62 24.80 1.91 9.32
C SER A 62 25.36 0.97 8.24
N ASP A 63 24.78 -0.23 8.10
CA ASP A 63 25.23 -1.32 7.25
C ASP A 63 24.63 -1.33 5.84
N VAL A 64 23.56 -0.55 5.59
CA VAL A 64 22.85 -0.51 4.30
C VAL A 64 23.78 -0.10 3.13
N HIS A 65 24.87 0.62 3.42
CA HIS A 65 25.91 0.97 2.45
C HIS A 65 27.34 0.83 2.96
N GLN A 66 27.68 -0.27 3.65
CA GLN A 66 29.10 -0.64 3.70
C GLN A 66 29.57 -1.14 2.32
N VAL A 67 29.66 -0.21 1.36
CA VAL A 67 30.77 -0.21 0.42
C VAL A 67 32.03 -0.36 1.29
N PRO A 68 32.93 -1.32 1.03
CA PRO A 68 34.13 -1.52 1.81
C PRO A 68 35.11 -0.37 1.56
N THR A 69 34.79 0.82 2.07
CA THR A 69 35.68 1.97 2.11
C THR A 69 35.87 2.37 3.56
N VAL A 70 36.96 1.85 4.10
CA VAL A 70 37.79 2.46 5.13
C VAL A 70 37.14 2.61 6.51
N ASN A 71 37.49 1.68 7.41
CA ASN A 71 37.77 1.88 8.83
C ASN A 71 37.49 3.31 9.34
N GLN A 72 36.23 3.62 9.67
CA GLN A 72 35.89 4.71 10.58
C GLN A 72 36.01 4.16 12.01
N PRO A 73 37.05 4.51 12.79
CA PRO A 73 37.19 4.06 14.16
C PRO A 73 36.19 4.85 15.00
N GLY A 74 35.05 4.23 15.32
CA GLY A 74 33.99 4.86 16.13
C GLY A 74 32.56 4.48 15.75
N GLY A 75 32.34 3.71 14.68
CA GLY A 75 31.03 3.16 14.36
C GLY A 75 30.53 2.27 15.49
N ILE A 76 29.50 2.72 16.22
CA ILE A 76 28.81 1.89 17.22
C ILE A 76 28.17 0.73 16.46
N PRO A 77 28.54 -0.53 16.73
CA PRO A 77 27.90 -1.67 16.09
C PRO A 77 26.40 -1.64 16.42
N PHE A 78 25.59 -1.57 15.37
CA PHE A 78 24.15 -1.39 15.51
C PHE A 78 23.45 -2.70 15.89
N ASN A 79 22.35 -2.57 16.64
CA ASN A 79 21.60 -3.67 17.22
C ASN A 79 20.25 -3.81 16.49
N ARG A 80 20.13 -4.82 15.62
CA ARG A 80 18.89 -5.23 14.94
C ARG A 80 17.65 -5.19 15.84
N ASN A 81 17.80 -5.51 17.13
CA ASN A 81 16.69 -5.49 18.09
C ASN A 81 16.11 -4.09 18.33
N VAL A 82 16.91 -3.02 18.17
CA VAL A 82 16.44 -1.63 18.32
C VAL A 82 15.59 -1.21 17.12
N GLN A 83 15.99 -1.58 15.90
CA GLN A 83 15.18 -1.32 14.71
C GLN A 83 13.87 -2.12 14.75
N LEU A 84 13.92 -3.40 15.10
CA LEU A 84 12.71 -4.22 15.25
C LEU A 84 11.78 -3.62 16.31
N GLY A 85 12.33 -3.21 17.47
CA GLY A 85 11.56 -2.52 18.50
C GLY A 85 10.90 -1.23 18.01
N TYR A 86 11.58 -0.45 17.15
CA TYR A 86 10.98 0.73 16.53
C TYR A 86 9.84 0.35 15.57
N LEU A 87 10.12 -0.55 14.61
CA LEU A 87 9.15 -0.96 13.59
C LEU A 87 7.90 -1.60 14.19
N HIS A 88 8.05 -2.42 15.23
CA HIS A 88 6.92 -2.96 16.00
C HIS A 88 5.95 -1.85 16.43
N ASN A 89 6.46 -0.76 17.00
CA ASN A 89 5.61 0.30 17.55
C ASN A 89 5.09 1.24 16.46
N VAL A 90 5.89 1.56 15.45
CA VAL A 90 5.45 2.41 14.32
C VAL A 90 4.37 1.71 13.50
N VAL A 91 4.61 0.49 13.02
CA VAL A 91 3.64 -0.20 12.16
C VAL A 91 2.30 -0.39 12.87
N THR A 92 2.35 -0.79 14.15
CA THR A 92 1.16 -0.91 15.00
C THR A 92 0.39 0.40 15.09
N GLN A 93 1.10 1.52 15.30
CA GLN A 93 0.49 2.83 15.50
C GLN A 93 -0.06 3.43 14.21
N GLU A 94 0.69 3.40 13.12
CA GLU A 94 0.34 4.07 11.85
C GLU A 94 -0.82 3.38 11.14
N LEU A 95 -0.91 2.06 11.22
CA LEU A 95 -2.04 1.31 10.65
C LEU A 95 -3.23 1.16 11.61
N GLY A 96 -3.04 1.51 12.88
CA GLY A 96 -4.03 1.26 13.93
C GLY A 96 -4.29 -0.23 14.11
N VAL A 97 -3.24 -1.06 14.17
CA VAL A 97 -3.35 -2.49 14.45
C VAL A 97 -3.95 -2.64 15.85
N GLN A 98 -5.09 -3.32 15.95
CA GLN A 98 -5.91 -3.24 17.14
C GLN A 98 -5.33 -3.99 18.34
N ILE A 99 -5.46 -3.36 19.50
CA ILE A 99 -5.13 -3.91 20.82
C ILE A 99 -6.34 -4.69 21.34
N LYS A 100 -6.16 -5.96 21.68
CA LYS A 100 -7.24 -6.78 22.25
C LYS A 100 -7.64 -6.26 23.64
N GLY A 101 -8.92 -5.95 23.82
CA GLY A 101 -9.49 -5.59 25.13
C GLY A 101 -10.58 -4.53 25.14
N SER A 102 -10.98 -3.99 24.00
CA SER A 102 -12.19 -3.16 23.90
C SER A 102 -13.40 -4.06 23.68
N ASP A 103 -13.96 -4.65 24.74
CA ASP A 103 -15.23 -5.41 24.71
C ASP A 103 -16.45 -4.56 24.24
N THR A 104 -16.22 -3.32 23.80
CA THR A 104 -17.21 -2.32 23.39
C THR A 104 -17.02 -1.83 21.96
N LEU A 105 -16.00 -2.32 21.23
CA LEU A 105 -15.84 -2.05 19.81
C LEU A 105 -16.23 -3.30 19.02
N PRO A 106 -16.97 -3.17 17.91
CA PRO A 106 -17.06 -4.26 16.94
C PRO A 106 -15.65 -4.72 16.58
N ASP A 107 -15.54 -5.95 16.09
CA ASP A 107 -14.30 -6.54 15.57
C ASP A 107 -13.86 -5.69 14.36
N ASP A 108 -13.25 -4.51 14.59
CA ASP A 108 -12.99 -3.52 13.54
C ASP A 108 -11.79 -3.98 12.71
N GLY A 109 -12.03 -4.99 11.88
CA GLY A 109 -11.22 -5.41 10.76
C GLY A 109 -9.76 -5.68 11.10
N TYR A 110 -9.44 -6.96 11.26
CA TYR A 110 -8.07 -7.49 11.07
C TYR A 110 -7.30 -6.71 9.99
N VAL A 111 -6.14 -6.11 10.33
CA VAL A 111 -5.34 -5.35 9.35
C VAL A 111 -4.67 -6.35 8.39
N PRO A 112 -4.87 -6.26 7.07
CA PRO A 112 -4.30 -7.22 6.13
C PRO A 112 -2.77 -7.18 6.16
N HIS A 113 -2.16 -8.36 6.04
CA HIS A 113 -0.72 -8.51 6.09
C HIS A 113 0.03 -7.65 5.04
N SER A 114 -0.50 -7.52 3.82
CA SER A 114 0.11 -6.69 2.77
C SER A 114 0.20 -5.21 3.15
N ALA A 115 -0.78 -4.67 3.88
CA ALA A 115 -0.73 -3.30 4.40
C ALA A 115 0.33 -3.16 5.50
N ILE A 116 0.43 -4.15 6.39
CA ILE A 116 1.45 -4.22 7.46
C ILE A 116 2.85 -4.22 6.86
N GLU A 117 3.09 -5.09 5.88
CA GLU A 117 4.38 -5.20 5.19
C GLU A 117 4.71 -3.92 4.41
N ALA A 118 3.75 -3.35 3.68
CA ALA A 118 3.97 -2.08 2.97
C ALA A 118 4.37 -0.95 3.95
N GLN A 119 3.65 -0.81 5.08
CA GLN A 119 4.00 0.15 6.11
C GLN A 119 5.37 -0.12 6.71
N ALA A 120 5.71 -1.38 6.99
CA ALA A 120 7.01 -1.75 7.53
C ALA A 120 8.16 -1.35 6.60
N ILE A 121 8.01 -1.58 5.30
CA ILE A 121 9.01 -1.23 4.28
C ILE A 121 9.14 0.29 4.16
N ALA A 122 8.03 1.03 4.11
CA ALA A 122 8.05 2.49 4.06
C ALA A 122 8.71 3.08 5.32
N SER A 123 8.31 2.60 6.50
CA SER A 123 8.89 3.03 7.77
C SER A 123 10.38 2.73 7.83
N ARG A 124 10.83 1.54 7.44
CA ARG A 124 12.25 1.18 7.37
C ARG A 124 13.03 2.07 6.42
N THR A 125 12.49 2.30 5.22
CA THR A 125 13.12 3.14 4.18
C THR A 125 13.37 4.54 4.70
N PHE A 126 12.38 5.13 5.38
CA PHE A 126 12.52 6.45 5.98
C PHE A 126 13.64 6.51 7.03
N ILE A 127 13.73 5.51 7.92
CA ILE A 127 14.81 5.44 8.91
C ILE A 127 16.17 5.39 8.18
N TYR A 128 16.30 4.51 7.19
CA TYR A 128 17.53 4.38 6.40
C TYR A 128 17.92 5.68 5.71
N HIS A 129 16.94 6.41 5.16
CA HIS A 129 17.15 7.73 4.57
C HIS A 129 17.69 8.72 5.60
N ARG A 130 17.11 8.78 6.80
CA ARG A 130 17.55 9.69 7.86
C ARG A 130 18.97 9.40 8.35
N ASP A 131 19.37 8.13 8.38
CA ASP A 131 20.74 7.76 8.73
C ASP A 131 21.73 8.02 7.60
N HIS A 132 21.38 7.67 6.37
CA HIS A 132 22.23 7.93 5.22
C HIS A 132 22.57 9.42 5.08
N TYR A 133 21.56 10.28 5.30
CA TYR A 133 21.71 11.74 5.27
C TYR A 133 21.85 12.33 6.68
N ARG A 134 22.43 11.59 7.62
CA ARG A 134 22.60 11.99 9.03
C ARG A 134 23.23 13.36 9.20
N ASP A 135 24.26 13.70 8.43
CA ASP A 135 24.91 15.01 8.53
C ASP A 135 23.98 16.18 8.14
N GLN A 136 22.96 15.91 7.32
CA GLN A 136 21.96 16.90 6.90
C GLN A 136 20.79 16.99 7.89
N TYR A 137 20.40 15.86 8.49
CA TYR A 137 19.23 15.77 9.38
C TYR A 137 19.58 15.68 10.87
N GLY A 138 20.86 15.76 11.23
CA GLY A 138 21.33 15.63 12.61
C GLY A 138 21.39 14.19 13.15
N GLY A 139 20.97 13.19 12.38
CA GLY A 139 21.01 11.78 12.74
C GLY A 139 20.15 11.41 13.95
N VAL A 140 19.08 12.16 14.17
CA VAL A 140 18.12 11.92 15.26
C VAL A 140 16.75 11.79 14.63
N ILE A 141 16.10 10.65 14.89
CA ILE A 141 14.67 10.48 14.66
C ILE A 141 14.01 10.71 16.02
N ASP A 142 13.19 11.75 16.13
CA ASP A 142 12.39 11.98 17.34
C ASP A 142 10.95 11.49 17.16
N ASN A 143 10.27 11.27 18.28
CA ASN A 143 8.84 10.95 18.27
C ASN A 143 8.05 12.25 18.15
N SER A 144 7.81 12.70 16.92
CA SER A 144 7.00 13.90 16.68
C SER A 144 6.11 13.71 15.46
N ASN A 145 5.07 14.54 15.39
CA ASN A 145 4.21 14.63 14.23
C ASN A 145 4.92 15.20 12.98
N ALA A 146 6.18 15.64 13.11
CA ALA A 146 7.03 16.03 11.99
C ALA A 146 7.74 14.83 11.35
N TYR A 147 7.77 13.68 12.02
CA TYR A 147 8.31 12.40 11.53
C TYR A 147 7.28 11.29 11.76
N GLN A 148 7.74 10.07 12.03
CA GLN A 148 6.88 8.91 12.32
C GLN A 148 6.53 8.88 13.80
N VAL A 149 5.28 8.57 14.11
CA VAL A 149 4.84 8.49 15.51
C VAL A 149 5.02 7.06 15.97
N PHE A 150 5.87 6.88 17.00
CA PHE A 150 5.99 5.61 17.68
C PHE A 150 5.50 5.78 19.11
N ILE A 151 4.64 4.87 19.55
CA ILE A 151 4.18 4.87 20.94
C ILE A 151 4.81 3.66 21.61
N PRO A 152 5.73 3.85 22.58
CA PRO A 152 6.38 2.73 23.23
C PRO A 152 5.37 1.73 23.81
N TYR A 153 5.65 0.44 23.61
CA TYR A 153 4.89 -0.70 24.14
C TYR A 153 3.51 -0.92 23.49
N THR A 154 3.14 -0.25 22.38
CA THR A 154 1.85 -0.53 21.72
C THR A 154 1.79 -1.95 21.16
N TYR A 155 2.89 -2.43 20.59
CA TYR A 155 3.03 -3.80 20.13
C TYR A 155 2.77 -4.84 21.24
N ASP A 156 3.23 -4.57 22.46
CA ASP A 156 3.07 -5.50 23.59
C ASP A 156 1.60 -5.65 24.02
N LEU A 157 0.74 -4.71 23.64
CA LEU A 157 -0.68 -4.71 23.92
C LEU A 157 -1.49 -5.51 22.88
N LEU A 158 -0.90 -5.81 21.71
CA LEU A 158 -1.54 -6.63 20.69
C LEU A 158 -1.81 -8.06 21.20
N ASP A 159 -2.83 -8.69 20.62
CA ASP A 159 -3.01 -10.13 20.81
C ASP A 159 -1.96 -10.95 20.07
N ALA A 160 -1.93 -12.26 20.33
CA ALA A 160 -0.93 -13.14 19.76
C ALA A 160 -0.95 -13.19 18.23
N ASN A 161 -2.14 -13.17 17.61
CA ASN A 161 -2.26 -13.24 16.14
C ASN A 161 -1.82 -11.91 15.52
N SER A 162 -2.33 -10.79 16.06
CA SER A 162 -1.94 -9.46 15.59
C SER A 162 -0.42 -9.21 15.73
N ARG A 163 0.22 -9.71 16.81
CA ARG A 163 1.68 -9.68 16.93
C ARG A 163 2.37 -10.54 15.89
N GLU A 164 1.89 -11.76 15.66
CA GLU A 164 2.46 -12.66 14.65
C GLU A 164 2.42 -12.02 13.25
N ASP A 165 1.33 -11.35 12.90
CA ASP A 165 1.22 -10.65 11.61
C ASP A 165 2.16 -9.46 11.50
N VAL A 166 2.32 -8.68 12.57
CA VAL A 166 3.31 -7.59 12.63
C VAL A 166 4.73 -8.14 12.51
N ASP A 167 5.05 -9.21 13.24
CA ASP A 167 6.36 -9.87 13.21
C ASP A 167 6.70 -10.36 11.80
N LEU A 168 5.74 -11.01 11.13
CA LEU A 168 5.88 -11.46 9.75
C LEU A 168 6.10 -10.26 8.81
N GLY A 169 5.32 -9.18 8.97
CA GLY A 169 5.36 -8.02 8.07
C GLY A 169 6.67 -7.23 8.19
N ILE A 170 7.32 -7.25 9.36
CA ILE A 170 8.62 -6.60 9.55
C ILE A 170 9.81 -7.55 9.34
N ALA A 171 9.59 -8.85 9.18
CA ALA A 171 10.65 -9.85 9.16
C ALA A 171 11.65 -9.64 8.01
N GLN A 172 11.13 -9.29 6.82
CA GLN A 172 11.93 -8.99 5.64
C GLN A 172 12.53 -7.58 5.74
N ARG A 173 13.81 -7.41 5.38
CA ARG A 173 14.51 -6.13 5.43
C ARG A 173 14.46 -5.38 4.10
N PHE A 174 13.30 -5.40 3.43
CA PHE A 174 13.10 -4.63 2.22
C PHE A 174 13.09 -3.12 2.50
N TYR A 175 13.62 -2.34 1.56
CA TYR A 175 13.60 -0.88 1.54
C TYR A 175 13.48 -0.36 0.11
N MET A 176 13.10 0.91 -0.05
CA MET A 176 12.86 1.53 -1.36
C MET A 176 13.98 2.50 -1.76
N THR A 177 14.24 2.57 -3.06
CA THR A 177 15.21 3.50 -3.67
C THR A 177 14.65 4.06 -4.97
N GLU A 178 15.31 5.08 -5.52
CA GLU A 178 15.11 5.44 -6.93
C GLU A 178 15.68 4.35 -7.86
N SER A 179 15.24 4.33 -9.13
CA SER A 179 15.69 3.35 -10.13
C SER A 179 17.20 3.40 -10.41
N VAL A 180 17.76 4.62 -10.46
CA VAL A 180 19.18 4.86 -10.77
C VAL A 180 20.07 4.94 -9.53
N SER A 181 19.50 4.73 -8.33
CA SER A 181 20.19 4.89 -7.06
C SER A 181 20.04 3.62 -6.21
N SER A 182 21.07 3.32 -5.41
CA SER A 182 20.95 2.34 -4.32
C SER A 182 20.57 3.00 -3.00
N TYR A 183 20.55 4.33 -2.93
CA TYR A 183 20.30 5.05 -1.69
C TYR A 183 18.82 5.05 -1.30
N PRO A 184 18.51 4.90 -0.01
CA PRO A 184 17.13 4.94 0.49
C PRO A 184 16.48 6.29 0.19
N LEU A 185 15.24 6.25 -0.29
CA LEU A 185 14.45 7.44 -0.60
C LEU A 185 13.75 8.01 0.64
N ASP A 186 13.33 9.28 0.59
CA ASP A 186 12.50 9.87 1.66
C ASP A 186 11.06 9.32 1.58
N ALA A 187 10.81 8.21 2.26
CA ALA A 187 9.53 7.50 2.23
C ALA A 187 8.49 8.19 3.12
N GLN A 188 7.88 9.27 2.61
CA GLN A 188 6.82 9.99 3.30
C GLN A 188 5.50 9.21 3.22
N TYR A 189 4.74 9.22 4.32
CA TYR A 189 3.41 8.63 4.38
C TYR A 189 2.56 9.39 5.40
N GLY A 190 1.25 9.18 5.35
CA GLY A 190 0.28 9.84 6.22
C GLY A 190 -1.01 9.05 6.35
N ALA A 191 -2.04 9.67 6.91
CA ALA A 191 -3.25 8.96 7.30
C ALA A 191 -4.14 8.57 6.12
N ASP A 192 -4.51 9.53 5.28
CA ASP A 192 -5.49 9.35 4.22
C ASP A 192 -5.19 10.25 3.01
N ASN A 193 -5.96 10.17 1.93
CA ASN A 193 -6.02 11.16 0.84
C ASN A 193 -7.42 11.10 0.21
N ASP A 194 -8.02 12.23 -0.20
CA ASP A 194 -9.30 12.23 -0.92
C ASP A 194 -9.07 12.12 -2.43
N GLY A 195 -9.36 10.93 -2.98
CA GLY A 195 -9.40 10.63 -4.42
C GLY A 195 -8.05 10.55 -5.13
N ASP A 196 -7.12 11.45 -4.82
CA ASP A 196 -5.77 11.50 -5.35
C ASP A 196 -4.77 11.77 -4.23
N THR A 197 -3.57 11.21 -4.32
CA THR A 197 -2.48 11.65 -3.45
C THR A 197 -2.07 13.08 -3.82
N THR A 198 -1.81 13.92 -2.81
CA THR A 198 -1.30 15.27 -3.08
C THR A 198 0.11 15.19 -3.68
N THR A 199 0.43 16.03 -4.67
CA THR A 199 1.82 16.18 -5.10
C THR A 199 2.63 16.63 -3.89
N GLY A 200 3.75 15.95 -3.61
CA GLY A 200 4.63 16.38 -2.53
C GLY A 200 4.98 17.86 -2.66
N ASN A 201 4.99 18.58 -1.53
CA ASN A 201 5.13 20.03 -1.53
C ASN A 201 6.39 20.44 -2.34
N PRO A 202 6.24 21.16 -3.48
CA PRO A 202 7.35 21.50 -4.38
C PRO A 202 8.35 22.50 -3.76
N THR A 203 8.11 22.97 -2.52
CA THR A 203 9.04 23.81 -1.75
C THR A 203 10.08 23.03 -0.94
N LEU A 204 9.98 21.70 -0.83
CA LEU A 204 11.15 20.89 -0.47
C LEU A 204 12.11 20.89 -1.66
N ILE A 205 13.38 21.21 -1.41
CA ILE A 205 14.39 21.46 -2.43
C ILE A 205 14.53 20.25 -3.36
N GLY A 206 14.16 20.43 -4.64
CA GLY A 206 14.23 19.41 -5.69
C GLY A 206 12.92 18.67 -5.84
N SER A 207 12.32 18.71 -7.04
CA SER A 207 11.19 17.84 -7.41
C SER A 207 11.54 16.40 -7.06
N ILE A 208 10.88 15.84 -6.06
CA ILE A 208 11.09 14.46 -5.65
C ILE A 208 10.31 13.58 -6.63
N ASN A 209 10.99 13.02 -7.64
CA ASN A 209 10.36 12.29 -8.75
C ASN A 209 9.50 11.09 -8.31
N TYR A 210 9.76 10.55 -7.11
CA TYR A 210 9.07 9.40 -6.54
C TYR A 210 7.91 9.75 -5.59
N LEU A 211 7.67 11.03 -5.30
CA LEU A 211 6.51 11.53 -4.53
C LEU A 211 5.58 12.33 -5.46
N SER A 212 5.34 11.78 -6.65
CA SER A 212 4.39 12.34 -7.61
C SER A 212 2.95 12.03 -7.18
N SER A 213 2.02 12.90 -7.57
CA SER A 213 0.59 12.65 -7.35
C SER A 213 0.15 11.46 -8.20
N VAL A 214 -0.45 10.47 -7.56
CA VAL A 214 -1.07 9.28 -8.16
C VAL A 214 -2.55 9.23 -7.79
N GLN A 215 -3.34 8.64 -8.68
CA GLN A 215 -4.78 8.45 -8.49
C GLN A 215 -5.07 7.41 -7.41
N ASP A 216 -5.89 7.71 -6.41
CA ASP A 216 -6.26 6.78 -5.33
C ASP A 216 -7.79 6.61 -5.24
N PRO A 217 -8.42 6.03 -6.28
CA PRO A 217 -9.88 6.06 -6.43
C PRO A 217 -10.62 5.30 -5.33
N ILE A 218 -10.00 4.27 -4.73
CA ILE A 218 -10.62 3.56 -3.60
C ILE A 218 -10.77 4.46 -2.36
N SER A 219 -9.91 5.46 -2.22
CA SER A 219 -9.96 6.43 -1.14
C SER A 219 -10.91 7.60 -1.44
N ALA A 220 -11.41 7.79 -2.66
CA ALA A 220 -12.34 8.89 -3.01
C ALA A 220 -13.67 8.89 -2.22
N HIS A 221 -14.07 7.75 -1.66
CA HIS A 221 -15.35 7.63 -0.96
C HIS A 221 -15.29 7.97 0.54
N GLN A 222 -14.17 7.68 1.18
CA GLN A 222 -14.00 7.81 2.63
C GLN A 222 -12.65 8.43 3.00
N GLY A 223 -11.94 8.97 2.02
CA GLY A 223 -10.70 9.71 2.19
C GLY A 223 -10.96 11.06 2.83
N THR A 224 -9.88 11.73 3.19
CA THR A 224 -9.95 13.06 3.82
C THR A 224 -9.27 14.07 2.92
N ASP A 225 -9.88 15.24 2.74
CA ASP A 225 -9.35 16.35 1.94
C ASP A 225 -7.92 16.80 2.34
N PHE A 226 -7.51 16.51 3.59
CA PHE A 226 -6.25 16.95 4.21
C PHE A 226 -5.29 15.78 4.47
N GLY A 227 -5.14 14.94 3.45
CA GLY A 227 -4.49 13.65 3.57
C GLY A 227 -3.01 13.63 3.99
N THR A 228 -2.13 13.21 3.09
CA THR A 228 -0.69 13.14 3.36
C THR A 228 -0.01 14.51 3.40
N ASP A 229 -0.70 15.59 2.98
CA ASP A 229 -0.24 17.00 2.81
C ASP A 229 1.07 17.21 2.02
N ARG A 230 1.83 16.14 1.77
CA ARG A 230 3.21 16.10 1.29
C ARG A 230 3.50 14.87 0.41
N GLY A 231 2.46 14.16 -0.02
CA GLY A 231 2.56 13.00 -0.89
C GLY A 231 3.01 11.70 -0.20
N GLY A 232 3.12 10.65 -0.99
CA GLY A 232 3.51 9.31 -0.54
C GLY A 232 2.33 8.45 -0.07
N MET A 233 2.62 7.41 0.73
CA MET A 233 1.64 6.36 1.03
C MET A 233 0.55 6.84 2.00
N ALA A 234 -0.71 6.61 1.65
CA ALA A 234 -1.82 6.71 2.61
C ALA A 234 -1.94 5.41 3.41
N SER A 235 -1.76 5.46 4.72
CA SER A 235 -1.81 4.28 5.59
C SER A 235 -3.20 3.64 5.62
N ARG A 236 -4.27 4.47 5.64
CA ARG A 236 -5.66 3.99 5.47
C ARG A 236 -5.94 3.52 4.05
N GLY A 237 -5.39 4.20 3.04
CA GLY A 237 -5.48 3.77 1.64
C GLY A 237 -4.84 2.40 1.41
N ALA A 238 -3.65 2.15 1.96
CA ALA A 238 -3.00 0.85 1.95
C ALA A 238 -3.89 -0.27 2.54
N ARG A 239 -4.62 0.03 3.62
CA ARG A 239 -5.63 -0.90 4.18
C ARG A 239 -6.78 -1.12 3.21
N ARG A 240 -7.37 -0.05 2.64
CA ARG A 240 -8.47 -0.15 1.66
C ARG A 240 -8.07 -1.02 0.47
N TRP A 241 -6.92 -0.75 -0.13
CA TRP A 241 -6.38 -1.54 -1.23
C TRP A 241 -6.18 -3.01 -0.85
N SER A 242 -5.69 -3.26 0.37
CA SER A 242 -5.48 -4.63 0.84
C SER A 242 -6.76 -5.37 1.16
N TYR A 243 -7.82 -4.69 1.59
CA TYR A 243 -9.15 -5.30 1.75
C TYR A 243 -9.89 -5.45 0.42
N GLY A 244 -9.63 -4.57 -0.55
CA GLY A 244 -10.52 -4.36 -1.67
C GLY A 244 -11.86 -3.81 -1.21
N HIS A 245 -11.83 -2.79 -0.34
CA HIS A 245 -13.03 -2.19 0.26
C HIS A 245 -12.85 -0.68 0.41
N GLN A 246 -13.90 0.10 0.15
CA GLN A 246 -13.85 1.57 0.22
C GLN A 246 -13.60 2.10 1.64
N SER A 247 -13.85 1.28 2.66
CA SER A 247 -13.49 1.60 4.04
C SER A 247 -12.20 0.95 4.49
N TRP A 248 -11.41 1.73 5.22
CA TRP A 248 -10.19 1.29 5.88
C TRP A 248 -10.49 0.37 7.08
N THR A 249 -11.74 0.29 7.53
CA THR A 249 -12.28 -0.71 8.47
C THR A 249 -13.57 -1.27 7.87
N PRO A 250 -13.60 -2.55 7.45
CA PRO A 250 -14.79 -3.14 6.81
C PRO A 250 -16.10 -3.02 7.62
N THR A 251 -16.00 -2.79 8.94
CA THR A 251 -17.14 -2.57 9.84
C THR A 251 -17.76 -1.18 9.76
N GLU A 252 -17.07 -0.17 9.20
CA GLU A 252 -17.56 1.23 9.09
C GLU A 252 -18.43 1.47 7.84
N GLY A 253 -18.83 0.41 7.13
CA GLY A 253 -19.63 0.48 5.90
C GLY A 253 -18.81 0.84 4.66
N GLY A 254 -19.45 0.95 3.50
CA GLY A 254 -18.77 1.08 2.20
C GLY A 254 -19.00 -0.15 1.33
N ASP A 255 -18.71 -0.01 0.03
CA ASP A 255 -18.83 -1.12 -0.91
C ASP A 255 -17.48 -1.81 -1.11
N PHE A 256 -17.54 -3.09 -1.51
CA PHE A 256 -16.37 -3.77 -2.04
C PHE A 256 -15.87 -3.05 -3.28
N TRP A 257 -14.55 -2.91 -3.34
CA TRP A 257 -13.87 -2.36 -4.49
C TRP A 257 -13.64 -3.47 -5.51
N SER A 258 -13.58 -3.10 -6.79
CA SER A 258 -13.31 -4.05 -7.89
C SER A 258 -11.89 -4.62 -7.87
N VAL A 259 -11.00 -4.00 -7.09
CA VAL A 259 -9.60 -4.36 -6.97
C VAL A 259 -9.18 -4.60 -5.53
N GLN A 260 -8.42 -5.68 -5.30
CA GLN A 260 -7.74 -5.98 -4.04
C GLN A 260 -6.26 -6.28 -4.27
N TRP A 261 -5.37 -5.78 -3.41
CA TRP A 261 -3.93 -6.04 -3.45
C TRP A 261 -3.44 -6.82 -2.23
N ASN A 262 -3.17 -8.11 -2.44
CA ASN A 262 -2.60 -9.00 -1.41
C ASN A 262 -1.06 -8.98 -1.39
N ASP A 263 -0.44 -7.96 -2.00
CA ASP A 263 1.00 -7.84 -2.17
C ASP A 263 1.43 -6.41 -1.80
N ALA A 264 2.35 -6.30 -0.84
CA ALA A 264 2.87 -5.02 -0.37
C ALA A 264 3.55 -4.22 -1.48
N PHE A 265 4.17 -4.87 -2.46
CA PHE A 265 4.89 -4.18 -3.53
C PHE A 265 3.94 -3.46 -4.48
N LYS A 266 2.72 -3.97 -4.66
CA LYS A 266 1.68 -3.25 -5.41
C LYS A 266 1.28 -1.96 -4.71
N ILE A 267 1.08 -2.01 -3.38
CA ILE A 267 0.77 -0.83 -2.56
C ILE A 267 1.90 0.20 -2.65
N LEU A 268 3.15 -0.24 -2.47
CA LEU A 268 4.30 0.67 -2.47
C LEU A 268 4.53 1.30 -3.84
N THR A 269 4.54 0.51 -4.91
CA THR A 269 4.78 1.02 -6.27
C THR A 269 3.62 1.85 -6.80
N HIS A 270 2.42 1.70 -6.23
CA HIS A 270 1.31 2.60 -6.46
C HIS A 270 1.61 4.01 -5.92
N TYR A 271 1.96 4.10 -4.63
CA TYR A 271 2.12 5.38 -3.93
C TYR A 271 3.48 6.07 -4.14
N TYR A 272 4.52 5.31 -4.48
CA TYR A 272 5.85 5.82 -4.74
C TYR A 272 6.24 5.53 -6.20
N THR A 273 6.29 6.56 -7.02
CA THR A 273 6.45 6.42 -8.48
C THR A 273 7.91 6.16 -8.88
N GLY A 274 8.14 5.27 -9.83
CA GLY A 274 9.50 5.08 -10.37
C GLY A 274 10.53 4.50 -9.40
N ILE A 275 10.09 3.84 -8.32
CA ILE A 275 10.97 3.26 -7.32
C ILE A 275 11.48 1.87 -7.69
N GLN A 276 12.48 1.43 -6.94
CA GLN A 276 12.89 0.03 -6.81
C GLN A 276 12.76 -0.41 -5.35
N ILE A 277 12.51 -1.70 -5.15
CA ILE A 277 12.54 -2.34 -3.83
C ILE A 277 13.77 -3.25 -3.77
N ARG A 278 14.48 -3.23 -2.65
CA ARG A 278 15.75 -3.95 -2.46
C ARG A 278 15.73 -4.66 -1.11
N ASP A 279 16.37 -5.82 -1.05
CA ASP A 279 16.61 -6.52 0.21
C ASP A 279 17.93 -6.07 0.86
N ALA A 280 17.88 -5.59 2.10
CA ALA A 280 19.09 -5.24 2.85
C ALA A 280 19.87 -6.47 3.33
N ASP A 281 19.26 -7.66 3.35
CA ASP A 281 19.95 -8.92 3.65
C ASP A 281 20.60 -9.56 2.40
N ALA A 282 20.26 -9.09 1.19
CA ALA A 282 20.82 -9.64 -0.03
C ALA A 282 22.33 -9.30 -0.16
N PRO A 283 23.17 -10.26 -0.59
CA PRO A 283 24.61 -10.04 -0.79
C PRO A 283 24.94 -8.91 -1.77
N SER A 284 24.02 -8.67 -2.72
CA SER A 284 24.02 -7.53 -3.62
C SER A 284 22.76 -6.72 -3.35
N ALA A 285 22.81 -5.82 -2.37
CA ALA A 285 21.82 -4.75 -2.20
C ALA A 285 21.60 -3.91 -3.50
N GLU A 286 22.40 -4.14 -4.53
CA GLU A 286 22.25 -3.59 -5.89
C GLU A 286 21.18 -4.28 -6.74
N THR A 287 20.75 -5.51 -6.42
CA THR A 287 19.72 -6.22 -7.21
C THR A 287 18.32 -5.83 -6.74
N PRO A 288 17.46 -5.25 -7.60
CA PRO A 288 16.08 -5.00 -7.25
C PRO A 288 15.26 -6.29 -7.10
N GLU A 289 14.26 -6.26 -6.23
CA GLU A 289 13.28 -7.34 -5.97
C GLU A 289 12.06 -7.27 -6.91
N ILE A 290 11.96 -6.21 -7.69
CA ILE A 290 10.85 -5.95 -8.63
C ILE A 290 11.41 -5.54 -10.00
N PRO A 291 10.77 -5.90 -11.13
CA PRO A 291 11.27 -5.56 -12.48
C PRO A 291 10.98 -4.12 -12.86
N ASP A 292 11.62 -3.58 -13.89
CA ASP A 292 11.41 -2.19 -14.32
C ASP A 292 10.01 -1.91 -14.91
N TYR A 293 9.45 -2.86 -15.67
CA TYR A 293 8.11 -2.74 -16.22
C TYR A 293 7.09 -3.39 -15.28
N ARG A 294 6.19 -2.60 -14.71
CA ARG A 294 5.20 -3.04 -13.72
C ARG A 294 3.91 -2.27 -13.89
N TRP A 295 2.84 -2.83 -13.37
CA TRP A 295 1.53 -2.20 -13.42
C TRP A 295 0.68 -2.60 -12.21
N VAL A 296 -0.29 -1.77 -11.86
CA VAL A 296 -1.34 -2.14 -10.90
C VAL A 296 -2.71 -1.76 -11.46
N PRO A 297 -3.75 -2.60 -11.31
CA PRO A 297 -5.10 -2.17 -11.61
C PRO A 297 -5.57 -1.24 -10.50
N LEU A 298 -6.25 -0.16 -10.87
CA LEU A 298 -6.89 0.76 -9.93
C LEU A 298 -8.39 0.51 -9.84
N GLU A 299 -9.02 0.14 -10.95
CA GLU A 299 -10.46 -0.10 -11.02
C GLU A 299 -10.79 -1.04 -12.17
N ILE A 300 -11.75 -1.94 -11.98
CA ILE A 300 -12.31 -2.80 -13.02
C ILE A 300 -13.83 -2.67 -12.99
N GLN A 301 -14.40 -2.25 -14.12
CA GLN A 301 -15.85 -2.17 -14.32
C GLN A 301 -16.28 -3.25 -15.31
N ALA A 302 -16.99 -4.25 -14.83
CA ALA A 302 -17.54 -5.31 -15.67
C ALA A 302 -19.07 -5.34 -15.57
N SER A 303 -19.74 -5.80 -16.63
CA SER A 303 -21.16 -6.11 -16.55
C SER A 303 -21.40 -7.20 -15.50
N ALA A 304 -22.36 -6.99 -14.60
CA ALA A 304 -22.67 -7.92 -13.50
C ALA A 304 -23.09 -9.33 -13.95
N LEU A 305 -23.43 -9.52 -15.23
CA LEU A 305 -23.79 -10.81 -15.79
C LEU A 305 -23.40 -10.88 -17.28
N ALA A 306 -22.69 -11.93 -17.66
CA ALA A 306 -22.28 -12.15 -19.03
C ALA A 306 -23.02 -13.34 -19.69
N CYS A 307 -23.06 -13.35 -21.02
CA CYS A 307 -23.66 -14.43 -21.79
C CYS A 307 -22.59 -15.41 -22.25
N VAL A 308 -22.80 -16.70 -22.02
CA VAL A 308 -21.91 -17.75 -22.55
C VAL A 308 -21.79 -17.63 -24.07
N GLY A 309 -20.55 -17.63 -24.57
CA GLY A 309 -20.23 -17.52 -25.99
C GLY A 309 -20.47 -16.14 -26.60
N LYS A 310 -20.79 -15.11 -25.81
CA LYS A 310 -20.91 -13.72 -26.29
C LYS A 310 -19.79 -12.87 -25.72
N TYR A 311 -19.35 -11.91 -26.51
CA TYR A 311 -18.43 -10.88 -26.05
C TYR A 311 -19.14 -9.92 -25.11
N THR A 312 -18.54 -9.67 -23.96
CA THR A 312 -18.96 -8.68 -22.96
C THR A 312 -17.83 -7.68 -22.79
N SER A 313 -18.17 -6.40 -22.78
CA SER A 313 -17.22 -5.33 -22.52
C SER A 313 -16.91 -5.23 -21.02
N LEU A 314 -15.66 -4.93 -20.71
CA LEU A 314 -15.24 -4.50 -19.38
C LEU A 314 -14.25 -3.36 -19.54
N THR A 315 -14.22 -2.44 -18.58
CA THR A 315 -13.30 -1.32 -18.55
C THR A 315 -12.30 -1.54 -17.42
N VAL A 316 -11.01 -1.33 -17.69
CA VAL A 316 -9.96 -1.44 -16.68
C VAL A 316 -9.18 -0.14 -16.63
N ARG A 317 -9.03 0.41 -15.43
CA ARG A 317 -8.12 1.51 -15.13
C ARG A 317 -6.82 0.93 -14.59
N LEU A 318 -5.72 1.20 -15.27
CA LEU A 318 -4.39 0.67 -14.97
C LEU A 318 -3.44 1.82 -14.67
N GLN A 319 -2.52 1.63 -13.72
CA GLN A 319 -1.42 2.54 -13.47
C GLN A 319 -0.10 1.94 -13.95
N ASN A 320 0.77 2.75 -14.55
CA ASN A 320 2.17 2.40 -14.72
C ASN A 320 2.91 2.55 -13.39
N SER A 321 3.06 1.45 -12.65
CA SER A 321 3.81 1.41 -11.38
C SER A 321 5.30 1.05 -11.57
N GLY A 322 5.76 1.02 -12.83
CA GLY A 322 7.13 0.75 -13.23
C GLY A 322 8.11 1.89 -12.94
N THR A 323 9.36 1.69 -13.37
CA THR A 323 10.39 2.74 -13.47
C THR A 323 10.50 3.29 -14.88
N GLU A 324 10.07 2.52 -15.86
CA GLU A 324 10.10 2.89 -17.27
C GLU A 324 8.75 3.42 -17.72
N LYS A 325 8.79 4.44 -18.58
CA LYS A 325 7.59 4.88 -19.30
C LYS A 325 7.11 3.78 -20.24
N TRP A 326 5.83 3.78 -20.55
CA TRP A 326 5.25 2.96 -21.61
C TRP A 326 5.14 3.82 -22.88
N PRO A 327 5.97 3.58 -23.91
CA PRO A 327 5.83 4.30 -25.16
C PRO A 327 4.46 4.08 -25.80
N ASN A 328 4.00 5.07 -26.58
CA ASN A 328 2.76 4.98 -27.34
C ASN A 328 2.68 3.69 -28.15
N GLN A 329 1.62 2.90 -27.94
CA GLN A 329 1.35 1.65 -28.65
C GLN A 329 2.40 0.54 -28.46
N SER A 330 3.19 0.60 -27.39
CA SER A 330 4.20 -0.43 -27.08
C SER A 330 3.70 -1.52 -26.11
N VAL A 331 2.65 -1.21 -25.35
CA VAL A 331 2.10 -2.10 -24.32
C VAL A 331 0.75 -2.64 -24.78
N ILE A 332 0.60 -3.96 -24.65
CA ILE A 332 -0.60 -4.71 -25.00
C ILE A 332 -1.17 -5.32 -23.72
N VAL A 333 -2.46 -5.11 -23.47
CA VAL A 333 -3.19 -5.81 -22.41
C VAL A 333 -3.54 -7.20 -22.88
N ASN A 334 -3.09 -8.22 -22.15
CA ASN A 334 -3.33 -9.62 -22.44
C ASN A 334 -4.32 -10.21 -21.41
N ILE A 335 -5.43 -10.78 -21.88
CA ILE A 335 -6.40 -11.47 -21.02
C ILE A 335 -6.40 -12.96 -21.34
N THR A 336 -6.27 -13.78 -20.29
CA THR A 336 -6.30 -15.26 -20.40
C THR A 336 -7.41 -15.85 -19.54
N HIS A 337 -8.08 -16.89 -20.05
CA HIS A 337 -9.09 -17.66 -19.31
C HIS A 337 -8.44 -18.84 -18.58
N THR A 338 -8.94 -19.16 -17.40
CA THR A 338 -8.34 -20.18 -16.53
C THR A 338 -8.36 -21.56 -17.17
N GLY A 339 -7.21 -22.23 -17.24
CA GLY A 339 -7.05 -23.52 -17.92
C GLY A 339 -6.54 -23.44 -19.36
N THR A 340 -6.34 -22.23 -19.90
CA THR A 340 -5.53 -22.02 -21.10
C THR A 340 -4.10 -21.64 -20.71
N ASP A 341 -3.10 -22.36 -21.23
CA ASP A 341 -1.69 -22.01 -21.05
C ASP A 341 -1.45 -20.60 -21.66
N PRO A 342 -0.88 -19.64 -20.92
CA PRO A 342 -0.66 -18.28 -21.41
C PRO A 342 0.19 -18.23 -22.70
N VAL A 343 1.06 -19.21 -22.93
CA VAL A 343 1.86 -19.31 -24.15
C VAL A 343 1.01 -19.76 -25.36
N VAL A 344 -0.07 -20.50 -25.11
CA VAL A 344 -1.01 -20.99 -26.15
C VAL A 344 -2.17 -20.00 -26.36
N ALA A 345 -2.53 -19.21 -25.34
CA ALA A 345 -3.60 -18.21 -25.41
C ALA A 345 -3.29 -17.06 -26.40
N ALA A 346 -2.02 -16.73 -26.62
CA ALA A 346 -1.59 -15.78 -27.66
C ALA A 346 -1.99 -16.22 -29.09
N ALA A 347 -2.29 -17.51 -29.31
CA ALA A 347 -2.75 -18.04 -30.60
C ALA A 347 -4.25 -18.40 -30.62
N ALA A 348 -4.94 -18.36 -29.47
CA ALA A 348 -6.32 -18.82 -29.34
C ALA A 348 -7.09 -18.01 -28.28
N GLY A 349 -7.37 -16.73 -28.56
CA GLY A 349 -8.37 -15.96 -27.80
C GLY A 349 -7.84 -14.92 -26.82
N ALA A 350 -6.54 -14.61 -26.81
CA ALA A 350 -6.06 -13.37 -26.21
C ALA A 350 -6.74 -12.17 -26.88
N ILE A 351 -7.42 -11.36 -26.09
CA ILE A 351 -8.01 -10.10 -26.54
C ILE A 351 -6.97 -9.03 -26.27
N ASP A 352 -6.20 -8.71 -27.30
CA ASP A 352 -5.12 -7.75 -27.23
C ASP A 352 -5.68 -6.34 -27.46
N SER A 353 -5.60 -5.49 -26.43
CA SER A 353 -5.86 -4.06 -26.55
C SER A 353 -4.55 -3.30 -26.41
N THR A 354 -4.27 -2.42 -27.36
CA THR A 354 -3.05 -1.61 -27.35
C THR A 354 -3.30 -0.33 -26.56
N ILE A 355 -2.37 0.02 -25.67
CA ILE A 355 -2.43 1.28 -24.93
C ILE A 355 -2.05 2.44 -25.85
N ASP A 356 -3.00 3.36 -26.06
CA ASP A 356 -2.77 4.60 -26.76
C ASP A 356 -2.22 5.67 -25.81
N GLY A 357 -1.25 6.44 -26.27
CA GLY A 357 -0.54 7.45 -25.48
C GLY A 357 0.73 6.93 -24.82
N GLU A 358 1.63 7.87 -24.50
CA GLU A 358 2.76 7.58 -23.62
C GLU A 358 2.27 7.67 -22.17
N ILE A 359 2.52 6.63 -21.36
CA ILE A 359 2.14 6.57 -19.95
C ILE A 359 3.41 6.62 -19.09
N LEU A 360 3.59 7.70 -18.32
CA LEU A 360 4.76 7.85 -17.45
C LEU A 360 4.60 7.03 -16.15
N PRO A 361 5.70 6.72 -15.44
CA PRO A 361 5.60 6.15 -14.09
C PRO A 361 4.72 7.01 -13.18
N GLY A 362 3.70 6.39 -12.60
CA GLY A 362 2.70 7.04 -11.76
C GLY A 362 1.40 7.41 -12.48
N ASP A 363 1.43 7.62 -13.79
CA ASP A 363 0.25 7.92 -14.59
C ASP A 363 -0.63 6.67 -14.76
N ASP A 364 -1.92 6.92 -14.97
CA ASP A 364 -2.92 5.89 -15.23
C ASP A 364 -3.58 6.03 -16.61
N VAL A 365 -4.20 4.94 -17.05
CA VAL A 365 -4.92 4.84 -18.32
C VAL A 365 -6.14 3.95 -18.15
N GLU A 366 -7.26 4.38 -18.74
CA GLU A 366 -8.48 3.59 -18.83
C GLU A 366 -8.54 2.88 -20.20
N ILE A 367 -8.86 1.59 -20.19
CA ILE A 367 -8.85 0.74 -21.37
C ILE A 367 -10.15 -0.07 -21.42
N GLU A 368 -10.85 0.00 -22.55
CA GLU A 368 -11.94 -0.91 -22.85
C GLU A 368 -11.39 -2.25 -23.36
N LEU A 369 -11.83 -3.32 -22.72
CA LEU A 369 -11.50 -4.70 -23.05
C LEU A 369 -12.80 -5.45 -23.37
N THR A 370 -12.67 -6.55 -24.08
CA THR A 370 -13.77 -7.51 -24.24
C THR A 370 -13.34 -8.86 -23.69
N ILE A 371 -14.31 -9.64 -23.20
CA ILE A 371 -14.11 -11.03 -22.76
C ILE A 371 -15.25 -11.88 -23.29
N GLN A 372 -15.02 -13.19 -23.43
CA GLN A 372 -16.05 -14.13 -23.88
C GLN A 372 -16.12 -15.32 -22.91
N PRO A 373 -17.11 -15.35 -21.99
CA PRO A 373 -17.30 -16.50 -21.11
C PRO A 373 -17.53 -17.78 -21.90
N LEU A 374 -16.77 -18.82 -21.58
CA LEU A 374 -16.80 -20.08 -22.33
C LEU A 374 -17.79 -21.09 -21.72
N THR A 375 -18.08 -20.96 -20.43
CA THR A 375 -18.97 -21.87 -19.69
C THR A 375 -19.95 -21.09 -18.84
N ALA A 376 -21.14 -21.66 -18.60
CA ALA A 376 -22.06 -21.13 -17.60
C ALA A 376 -21.46 -21.29 -16.19
N GLY A 377 -21.81 -20.40 -15.27
CA GLY A 377 -21.24 -20.30 -13.94
C GLY A 377 -20.13 -19.25 -13.85
N ILE A 378 -19.23 -19.43 -12.88
CA ILE A 378 -18.14 -18.50 -12.60
C ILE A 378 -16.99 -18.72 -13.58
N ASN A 379 -16.60 -17.66 -14.29
CA ASN A 379 -15.42 -17.66 -15.17
C ASN A 379 -14.31 -16.85 -14.53
N HIS A 380 -13.10 -17.42 -14.49
CA HIS A 380 -11.91 -16.79 -13.95
C HIS A 380 -11.01 -16.35 -15.11
N TYR A 381 -10.58 -15.08 -15.07
CA TYR A 381 -9.67 -14.51 -16.05
C TYR A 381 -8.44 -13.91 -15.36
N TYR A 382 -7.34 -13.85 -16.09
CA TYR A 382 -6.14 -13.14 -15.66
C TYR A 382 -5.80 -12.05 -16.66
N ILE A 383 -5.49 -10.85 -16.15
CA ILE A 383 -4.92 -9.76 -16.92
C ILE A 383 -3.41 -9.76 -16.70
N ASP A 384 -2.66 -9.59 -17.78
CA ASP A 384 -1.23 -9.27 -17.79
C ASP A 384 -0.94 -8.21 -18.86
N LEU A 385 0.26 -7.64 -18.84
CA LEU A 385 0.74 -6.72 -19.86
C LEU A 385 1.90 -7.33 -20.64
N TYR A 386 1.96 -7.03 -21.93
CA TYR A 386 3.05 -7.43 -22.82
C TYR A 386 3.71 -6.18 -23.42
N SER A 387 5.04 -6.15 -23.45
CA SER A 387 5.80 -5.15 -24.22
C SER A 387 7.04 -5.78 -24.85
N ASN A 388 7.34 -5.35 -26.08
CA ASN A 388 8.61 -5.69 -26.73
C ASN A 388 9.81 -5.09 -25.98
N ASP A 389 9.63 -3.91 -25.38
CA ASP A 389 10.70 -3.23 -24.63
C ASP A 389 11.00 -3.95 -23.31
N ALA A 390 9.97 -4.53 -22.68
CA ALA A 390 10.10 -5.43 -21.53
C ALA A 390 10.62 -6.83 -21.90
N GLY A 391 10.76 -7.13 -23.20
CA GLY A 391 11.16 -8.44 -23.69
C GLY A 391 10.11 -9.55 -23.55
N GLY A 392 8.85 -9.22 -23.26
CA GLY A 392 7.78 -10.20 -23.11
C GLY A 392 6.60 -9.75 -22.23
N LEU A 393 5.93 -10.75 -21.65
CA LEU A 393 4.91 -10.54 -20.61
C LEU A 393 5.57 -10.00 -19.34
N PHE A 394 4.92 -9.06 -18.68
CA PHE A 394 5.47 -8.42 -17.49
C PHE A 394 5.64 -9.46 -16.36
N SER A 395 4.76 -10.47 -16.31
CA SER A 395 4.89 -11.59 -15.38
C SER A 395 6.00 -12.59 -15.68
N HIS A 396 6.64 -12.52 -16.85
CA HIS A 396 7.76 -13.37 -17.22
C HIS A 396 9.12 -12.68 -17.07
N GLN A 397 9.14 -11.43 -16.60
CA GLN A 397 10.38 -10.72 -16.28
C GLN A 397 11.11 -11.37 -15.09
N LEU A 398 12.37 -10.99 -14.91
CA LEU A 398 13.16 -11.35 -13.74
C LEU A 398 13.68 -10.08 -13.07
N PRO A 399 13.25 -9.74 -11.83
CA PRO A 399 12.22 -10.42 -11.03
C PRO A 399 10.83 -10.41 -11.70
N ALA A 400 9.95 -11.36 -11.34
CA ALA A 400 8.62 -11.45 -11.96
C ALA A 400 7.64 -10.45 -11.33
N TRP A 401 6.77 -9.84 -12.14
CA TRP A 401 5.67 -9.01 -11.65
C TRP A 401 4.34 -9.79 -11.71
N PRO A 402 3.56 -9.90 -10.62
CA PRO A 402 2.36 -10.73 -10.63
C PRO A 402 1.29 -10.20 -11.58
N ARG A 403 0.72 -11.09 -12.39
CA ARG A 403 -0.54 -10.87 -13.12
C ARG A 403 -1.70 -10.60 -12.15
N TYR A 404 -2.79 -10.03 -12.65
CA TYR A 404 -3.98 -9.78 -11.85
C TYR A 404 -5.09 -10.78 -12.16
N GLU A 405 -5.70 -11.38 -11.13
CA GLU A 405 -6.86 -12.25 -11.28
C GLU A 405 -8.14 -11.40 -11.26
N LEU A 406 -8.89 -11.43 -12.36
CA LEU A 406 -10.23 -10.86 -12.42
C LEU A 406 -11.17 -11.78 -11.63
N TRP A 407 -11.74 -11.23 -10.57
CA TRP A 407 -12.66 -11.93 -9.70
C TRP A 407 -13.92 -12.31 -10.49
N GLU A 408 -14.23 -13.60 -10.41
CA GLU A 408 -15.47 -14.28 -10.77
C GLU A 408 -16.43 -13.50 -11.69
N ILE A 409 -16.32 -13.71 -13.01
CA ILE A 409 -17.31 -13.19 -13.96
C ILE A 409 -18.45 -14.21 -14.07
N PRO A 410 -19.63 -13.96 -13.49
CA PRO A 410 -20.75 -14.87 -13.62
C PRO A 410 -21.30 -14.83 -15.05
N ALA A 411 -21.48 -16.01 -15.63
CA ALA A 411 -22.06 -16.17 -16.95
C ALA A 411 -23.24 -17.14 -16.95
N ILE A 412 -24.25 -16.84 -17.76
CA ILE A 412 -25.43 -17.70 -17.96
C ILE A 412 -25.58 -18.09 -19.43
N GLU A 413 -26.27 -19.21 -19.67
CA GLU A 413 -26.76 -19.52 -21.00
C GLU A 413 -27.83 -18.51 -21.38
N CYS A 414 -27.49 -17.64 -22.34
CA CYS A 414 -28.43 -16.62 -22.78
C CYS A 414 -29.46 -17.23 -23.73
N PRO A 415 -30.76 -16.88 -23.55
CA PRO A 415 -31.82 -17.42 -24.38
C PRO A 415 -31.51 -17.13 -25.84
N THR A 416 -31.56 -18.18 -26.66
CA THR A 416 -31.48 -17.99 -28.11
C THR A 416 -32.75 -17.26 -28.54
N ALA A 417 -32.65 -16.33 -29.49
CA ALA A 417 -33.78 -15.51 -29.94
C ALA A 417 -35.01 -16.32 -30.47
N ALA A 418 -34.89 -17.65 -30.55
CA ALA A 418 -35.95 -18.58 -30.95
C ALA A 418 -36.82 -19.07 -29.78
N GLU A 419 -36.37 -18.94 -28.53
CA GLU A 419 -37.10 -19.40 -27.34
C GLU A 419 -37.67 -18.19 -26.59
N GLY A 420 -39.00 -18.12 -26.49
CA GLY A 420 -39.72 -16.97 -25.92
C GLY A 420 -39.08 -16.47 -24.62
N THR A 421 -38.81 -15.17 -24.57
CA THR A 421 -38.15 -14.44 -23.49
C THR A 421 -38.69 -14.80 -22.11
N PHE A 422 -37.92 -15.58 -21.35
CA PHE A 422 -37.95 -15.57 -19.89
C PHE A 422 -36.65 -14.89 -19.44
N LEU A 423 -36.76 -13.70 -18.83
CA LEU A 423 -35.64 -13.11 -18.12
C LEU A 423 -35.40 -13.97 -16.87
N PRO A 424 -34.22 -14.58 -16.71
CA PRO A 424 -33.91 -15.23 -15.44
C PRO A 424 -33.92 -14.16 -14.35
N ILE A 425 -34.80 -14.33 -13.36
CA ILE A 425 -34.72 -13.56 -12.12
C ILE A 425 -33.50 -14.10 -11.38
N ILE A 426 -32.40 -13.36 -11.41
CA ILE A 426 -31.29 -13.60 -10.50
C ILE A 426 -31.70 -13.01 -9.16
N ILE A 427 -32.12 -13.89 -8.26
CA ILE A 427 -32.17 -13.55 -6.83
C ILE A 427 -30.72 -13.66 -6.37
N GLN A 428 -30.00 -12.53 -6.32
CA GLN A 428 -28.83 -12.45 -5.47
C GLN A 428 -29.35 -12.69 -4.05
N ASP A 429 -28.97 -13.81 -3.44
CA ASP A 429 -29.03 -13.92 -1.99
C ASP A 429 -28.13 -12.81 -1.46
N ILE A 430 -28.74 -11.66 -1.14
CA ILE A 430 -28.14 -10.69 -0.24
C ILE A 430 -28.02 -11.46 1.06
N ALA A 431 -26.85 -12.03 1.32
CA ALA A 431 -26.53 -12.53 2.64
C ALA A 431 -26.74 -11.34 3.58
N VAL A 432 -27.85 -11.39 4.32
CA VAL A 432 -28.08 -10.47 5.44
C VAL A 432 -27.03 -10.87 6.46
N GLN A 433 -25.88 -10.21 6.42
CA GLN A 433 -24.89 -10.23 7.48
C GLN A 433 -25.30 -9.24 8.57
#